data_AF-A0A1V2C9D1-F1
#
_entry.id   AF-A0A1V2C9D1-F1
#
_cell.length_a   1.000
_cell.length_b   1.000
_cell.length_c   1.000
_cell.angle_alpha   90.00
_cell.angle_beta   90.00
_cell.angle_gamma   90.00
#
_symmetry.space_group_name_H-M   'P 1'
#
loop_
_entity.id
_entity.type
_entity.pdbx_description
1 polymer ?
#
loop_
_entity_poly.entity_id
_entity_poly.type
_entity_poly.pdbx_seq_one_letter_code
_entity_poly.pdbx_strand_id
1 'polypeptide(L)'
;MKKNSKLALLALVAFTTFSCSSDSEKSGNETGGVDTGKTKYIITATTGAAGIADYLLTTDDISKGSITTTGNGIEQDGSYRYYITAQNNFFSLLYGQGNPGAVTTYNLTTEGKLVKKSDFQAETVHVFAAVNKDILTIKVPRSGAASIASMYKIDAEKSLITGEAQQDTKKLAGNGERAFFTWATQVGDKVFMPYMSIKGDGVDNFGTVNPDSTWVAVYNYPELKLEKVIKDNRTSYLGAYFTNGLYQDENGDAYGFSSAAATSNAVLTSTKPSAVVKIKKGTTEFDKTYFFNVEEKSGGYKIASSSYISKGKVLLQMYGTPGTNKGAAKLAVADVYAQTFTWVKDAPLEISFTTVNRYNLVSEDGSSAVVGINTPEGNWIYTINGTTGVATKGMKVEGGQITAIAKLKY
;
A
#
# COMPACT_ATOMS: atom_id res chain seq x y z
N MET A 1 -71.78 -0.92 61.61
CA MET A 1 -72.61 -0.20 60.63
C MET A 1 -71.76 0.13 59.41
N LYS A 2 -72.24 -0.29 58.22
CA LYS A 2 -71.87 0.09 56.86
C LYS A 2 -70.42 -0.18 56.38
N LYS A 3 -70.16 -0.68 55.17
CA LYS A 3 -70.79 -1.63 54.23
C LYS A 3 -69.86 -1.61 52.99
N ASN A 4 -69.59 -2.80 52.44
CA ASN A 4 -69.37 -3.11 51.00
C ASN A 4 -68.06 -2.64 50.35
N SER A 5 -67.47 -3.29 49.34
CA SER A 5 -67.62 -4.62 48.69
C SER A 5 -66.68 -4.58 47.47
N LYS A 6 -65.92 -5.65 47.19
CA LYS A 6 -65.93 -6.42 45.91
C LYS A 6 -64.77 -7.42 45.82
N LEU A 7 -65.11 -8.68 46.11
CA LEU A 7 -65.03 -9.87 45.24
C LEU A 7 -63.78 -10.16 44.35
N ALA A 8 -63.25 -11.38 44.57
CA ALA A 8 -62.63 -12.34 43.62
C ALA A 8 -61.29 -11.94 42.96
N LEU A 9 -60.33 -12.83 42.67
CA LEU A 9 -60.41 -14.25 42.30
C LEU A 9 -59.02 -14.90 42.51
N LEU A 10 -59.01 -16.15 42.96
CA LEU A 10 -57.85 -17.04 42.98
C LEU A 10 -57.47 -17.45 41.54
N ALA A 11 -56.20 -17.32 41.14
CA ALA A 11 -55.62 -18.11 40.05
C ALA A 11 -54.11 -18.28 40.26
N LEU A 12 -53.74 -19.51 40.62
CA LEU A 12 -52.38 -20.03 40.69
C LEU A 12 -51.84 -20.11 39.25
N VAL A 13 -50.80 -19.34 38.91
CA VAL A 13 -50.07 -19.49 37.65
C VAL A 13 -48.63 -19.87 37.97
N ALA A 14 -48.23 -21.02 37.43
CA ALA A 14 -46.91 -21.61 37.56
C ALA A 14 -45.83 -20.70 36.98
N PHE A 15 -44.75 -20.50 37.75
CA PHE A 15 -43.49 -19.97 37.23
C PHE A 15 -42.91 -20.99 36.24
N THR A 16 -43.11 -20.75 34.95
CA THR A 16 -42.26 -21.30 33.89
C THR A 16 -41.24 -20.24 33.55
N THR A 17 -39.99 -20.47 33.95
CA THR A 17 -38.86 -19.66 33.50
C THR A 17 -38.63 -19.96 32.02
N PHE A 18 -39.16 -19.10 31.16
CA PHE A 18 -38.71 -19.02 29.77
C PHE A 18 -37.24 -18.59 29.77
N SER A 19 -36.35 -19.56 29.56
CA SER A 19 -35.02 -19.33 29.03
C SER A 19 -35.20 -18.78 27.61
N CYS A 20 -35.15 -17.46 27.48
CA CYS A 20 -35.09 -16.82 26.19
C CYS A 20 -33.67 -17.03 25.66
N SER A 21 -33.57 -17.90 24.64
CA SER A 21 -32.38 -18.11 23.81
C SER A 21 -31.86 -16.75 23.36
N SER A 22 -30.73 -16.32 23.94
CA SER A 22 -29.89 -15.33 23.30
C SER A 22 -29.32 -16.00 22.05
N ASP A 23 -29.91 -15.71 20.89
CA ASP A 23 -29.30 -15.97 19.58
C ASP A 23 -28.01 -15.15 19.52
N SER A 24 -26.95 -15.77 20.01
CA SER A 24 -25.59 -15.42 19.69
C SER A 24 -25.35 -15.98 18.31
N GLU A 25 -25.27 -15.10 17.32
CA GLU A 25 -24.71 -15.46 16.01
C GLU A 25 -23.34 -16.09 16.27
N LYS A 26 -23.31 -17.42 16.17
CA LYS A 26 -22.07 -18.17 16.14
C LYS A 26 -21.32 -17.67 14.93
N SER A 27 -20.19 -17.02 15.17
CA SER A 27 -19.11 -16.87 14.20
C SER A 27 -18.74 -18.26 13.72
N GLY A 28 -19.30 -18.65 12.59
CA GLY A 28 -18.88 -19.83 11.86
C GLY A 28 -17.41 -19.64 11.50
N ASN A 29 -16.55 -20.48 12.08
CA ASN A 29 -15.23 -20.72 11.55
C ASN A 29 -15.41 -21.40 10.18
N GLU A 30 -15.69 -20.60 9.14
CA GLU A 30 -15.49 -21.04 7.76
C GLU A 30 -13.99 -21.07 7.52
N THR A 31 -13.41 -22.25 7.77
CA THR A 31 -12.05 -22.59 7.39
C THR A 31 -11.84 -22.26 5.92
N GLY A 32 -10.77 -21.50 5.64
CA GLY A 32 -10.44 -20.99 4.31
C GLY A 32 -10.50 -22.06 3.23
N GLY A 33 -11.04 -21.66 2.07
CA GLY A 33 -11.32 -22.56 0.95
C GLY A 33 -10.09 -23.33 0.47
N VAL A 34 -10.34 -24.57 0.06
CA VAL A 34 -9.41 -25.42 -0.70
C VAL A 34 -9.20 -24.78 -2.07
N ASP A 35 -7.96 -24.47 -2.46
CA ASP A 35 -7.61 -23.84 -3.75
C ASP A 35 -8.25 -24.60 -4.93
N THR A 36 -9.33 -24.05 -5.49
CA THR A 36 -10.00 -24.59 -6.69
C THR A 36 -9.28 -24.22 -7.98
N GLY A 37 -8.14 -23.51 -7.90
CA GLY A 37 -7.43 -22.91 -9.03
C GLY A 37 -8.13 -21.68 -9.61
N LYS A 38 -9.22 -21.22 -8.98
CA LYS A 38 -9.97 -20.04 -9.40
C LYS A 38 -9.47 -18.81 -8.67
N THR A 39 -9.89 -17.66 -9.16
CA THR A 39 -9.49 -16.39 -8.58
C THR A 39 -10.61 -15.38 -8.64
N LYS A 40 -10.69 -14.51 -7.63
CA LYS A 40 -11.53 -13.34 -7.60
C LYS A 40 -10.71 -12.07 -7.45
N TYR A 41 -11.10 -11.04 -8.18
CA TYR A 41 -10.58 -9.68 -7.99
C TYR A 41 -11.37 -8.97 -6.90
N ILE A 42 -10.66 -8.18 -6.10
CA ILE A 42 -11.23 -7.26 -5.12
C ILE A 42 -10.87 -5.85 -5.58
N ILE A 43 -11.88 -5.02 -5.81
CA ILE A 43 -11.73 -3.62 -6.19
C ILE A 43 -12.18 -2.79 -5.00
N THR A 44 -11.32 -1.91 -4.50
CA THR A 44 -11.72 -0.97 -3.44
C THR A 44 -12.10 0.36 -4.09
N ALA A 45 -13.25 0.90 -3.71
CA ALA A 45 -13.77 2.13 -4.29
C ALA A 45 -14.29 3.08 -3.21
N THR A 46 -13.78 4.31 -3.17
CA THR A 46 -14.24 5.34 -2.23
C THR A 46 -15.38 6.16 -2.84
N THR A 47 -16.45 6.38 -2.08
CA THR A 47 -17.55 7.27 -2.45
C THR A 47 -17.27 8.72 -2.05
N GLY A 48 -16.26 8.95 -1.19
CA GLY A 48 -16.02 10.24 -0.53
C GLY A 48 -17.03 10.57 0.57
N ALA A 49 -17.92 9.64 0.94
CA ALA A 49 -18.88 9.84 2.01
C ALA A 49 -18.19 9.94 3.38
N ALA A 50 -18.62 10.89 4.22
CA ALA A 50 -18.03 11.07 5.53
C ALA A 50 -18.26 9.86 6.44
N GLY A 51 -17.18 9.34 7.04
CA GLY A 51 -17.23 8.19 7.96
C GLY A 51 -17.25 6.81 7.29
N ILE A 52 -17.36 6.78 5.96
CA ILE A 52 -17.26 5.57 5.14
C ILE A 52 -15.91 5.61 4.42
N ALA A 53 -15.14 4.54 4.51
CA ALA A 53 -13.84 4.46 3.85
C ALA A 53 -14.06 4.06 2.38
N ASP A 54 -13.88 2.78 2.06
CA ASP A 54 -14.06 2.24 0.72
C ASP A 54 -15.05 1.09 0.74
N TYR A 55 -15.71 0.86 -0.39
CA TYR A 55 -16.46 -0.37 -0.65
C TYR A 55 -15.52 -1.43 -1.23
N LEU A 56 -15.67 -2.67 -0.78
CA LEU A 56 -15.01 -3.84 -1.34
C LEU A 56 -15.93 -4.52 -2.37
N LEU A 57 -15.66 -4.29 -3.64
CA LEU A 57 -16.35 -4.92 -4.76
C LEU A 57 -15.60 -6.18 -5.18
N THR A 58 -16.33 -7.22 -5.61
CA THR A 58 -15.70 -8.45 -6.10
C THR A 58 -16.21 -8.85 -7.49
N THR A 59 -15.30 -9.36 -8.32
CA THR A 59 -15.60 -9.79 -9.70
C THR A 59 -14.64 -10.89 -10.16
N ASP A 60 -15.10 -11.75 -11.07
CA ASP A 60 -14.27 -12.80 -11.69
C ASP A 60 -13.40 -12.26 -12.84
N ASP A 61 -13.83 -11.18 -13.49
CA ASP A 61 -13.17 -10.57 -14.65
C ASP A 61 -13.09 -9.05 -14.46
N ILE A 62 -12.00 -8.45 -14.93
CA ILE A 62 -11.72 -7.00 -14.90
C ILE A 62 -11.42 -6.44 -16.30
N SER A 63 -11.42 -7.29 -17.34
CA SER A 63 -11.05 -6.92 -18.71
C SER A 63 -12.16 -6.18 -19.46
N LYS A 64 -13.40 -6.22 -18.96
CA LYS A 64 -14.58 -5.61 -19.61
C LYS A 64 -15.75 -5.47 -18.64
N GLY A 65 -16.82 -4.82 -19.10
CA GLY A 65 -18.06 -4.66 -18.35
C GLY A 65 -18.04 -3.50 -17.35
N SER A 66 -18.94 -3.53 -16.38
CA SER A 66 -19.02 -2.54 -15.32
C SER A 66 -19.36 -3.17 -13.97
N ILE A 67 -18.96 -2.49 -12.90
CA ILE A 67 -19.33 -2.80 -11.52
C ILE A 67 -19.64 -1.50 -10.78
N THR A 68 -20.57 -1.53 -9.83
CA THR A 68 -21.01 -0.36 -9.07
C THR A 68 -20.97 -0.62 -7.56
N THR A 69 -20.76 0.42 -6.76
CA THR A 69 -20.94 0.42 -5.29
C THR A 69 -22.41 0.50 -4.87
N THR A 70 -23.32 0.87 -5.77
CA THR A 70 -24.75 0.99 -5.43
C THR A 70 -25.35 -0.40 -5.23
N GLY A 71 -25.78 -0.70 -4.00
CA GLY A 71 -26.40 -1.98 -3.64
C GLY A 71 -25.46 -3.19 -3.76
N ASN A 72 -24.14 -2.96 -3.79
CA ASN A 72 -23.15 -4.01 -4.01
C ASN A 72 -21.83 -3.71 -3.28
N GLY A 73 -21.13 -4.78 -2.91
CA GLY A 73 -19.88 -4.73 -2.16
C GLY A 73 -20.06 -4.69 -0.64
N ILE A 74 -18.94 -4.80 0.07
CA ILE A 74 -18.88 -4.69 1.53
C ILE A 74 -18.45 -3.27 1.87
N GLU A 75 -19.31 -2.53 2.58
CA GLU A 75 -18.99 -1.21 3.11
C GLU A 75 -17.98 -1.31 4.25
N GLN A 76 -16.99 -0.42 4.28
CA GLN A 76 -15.98 -0.38 5.34
C GLN A 76 -16.04 0.90 6.16
N ASP A 77 -15.99 0.74 7.49
CA ASP A 77 -15.94 1.87 8.42
C ASP A 77 -14.60 2.61 8.37
N GLY A 78 -14.65 3.93 8.59
CA GLY A 78 -13.49 4.80 8.78
C GLY A 78 -13.35 5.87 7.70
N SER A 79 -12.29 6.67 7.76
CA SER A 79 -12.07 7.74 6.76
C SER A 79 -11.10 7.35 5.66
N TYR A 80 -10.09 6.54 5.97
CA TYR A 80 -9.09 6.11 5.00
C TYR A 80 -8.55 4.73 5.39
N ARG A 81 -8.40 3.86 4.41
CA ARG A 81 -7.83 2.53 4.56
C ARG A 81 -6.72 2.30 3.54
N TYR A 82 -5.75 1.51 3.94
CA TYR A 82 -4.68 1.01 3.08
C TYR A 82 -4.73 -0.51 3.05
N TYR A 83 -4.27 -1.09 1.95
CA TYR A 83 -4.53 -2.47 1.62
C TYR A 83 -3.26 -3.24 1.31
N ILE A 84 -3.22 -4.49 1.72
CA ILE A 84 -2.14 -5.39 1.31
C ILE A 84 -2.66 -6.82 1.25
N THR A 85 -2.17 -7.58 0.28
CA THR A 85 -2.40 -9.02 0.20
C THR A 85 -1.15 -9.78 0.61
N ALA A 86 -1.29 -10.74 1.51
CA ALA A 86 -0.21 -11.65 1.90
C ALA A 86 -0.81 -13.01 2.29
N GLN A 87 -0.14 -14.11 1.96
CA GLN A 87 -0.59 -15.47 2.27
C GLN A 87 -2.05 -15.74 1.87
N ASN A 88 -2.45 -15.28 0.68
CA ASN A 88 -3.82 -15.38 0.15
C ASN A 88 -4.92 -14.78 1.06
N ASN A 89 -4.57 -13.79 1.89
CA ASN A 89 -5.51 -13.00 2.66
C ASN A 89 -5.42 -11.53 2.22
N PHE A 90 -6.56 -10.85 2.22
CA PHE A 90 -6.66 -9.42 1.94
C PHE A 90 -6.79 -8.65 3.26
N PHE A 91 -5.82 -7.80 3.55
CA PHE A 91 -5.78 -6.98 4.76
C PHE A 91 -6.22 -5.57 4.44
N SER A 92 -7.16 -5.06 5.22
CA SER A 92 -7.61 -3.69 5.18
C SER A 92 -7.29 -3.00 6.50
N LEU A 93 -6.37 -2.04 6.45
CA LEU A 93 -5.82 -1.36 7.61
C LEU A 93 -6.38 0.05 7.70
N LEU A 94 -7.09 0.36 8.79
CA LEU A 94 -7.61 1.69 9.06
C LEU A 94 -6.47 2.65 9.40
N TYR A 95 -6.47 3.82 8.75
CA TYR A 95 -5.60 4.93 9.13
C TYR A 95 -6.27 5.77 10.23
N GLY A 96 -6.01 5.41 11.49
CA GLY A 96 -6.54 6.07 12.70
C GLY A 96 -5.91 7.42 13.04
N GLN A 97 -5.35 8.14 12.05
CA GLN A 97 -4.77 9.48 12.20
C GLN A 97 -3.74 9.62 13.34
N GLY A 98 -2.97 8.55 13.60
CA GLY A 98 -1.96 8.49 14.65
C GLY A 98 -2.34 7.66 15.86
N ASN A 99 -3.63 7.36 16.03
CA ASN A 99 -4.14 6.36 16.98
C ASN A 99 -4.14 4.96 16.35
N PRO A 100 -4.16 3.89 17.15
CA PRO A 100 -4.41 2.54 16.64
C PRO A 100 -5.70 2.47 15.83
N GLY A 101 -5.69 1.63 14.79
CA GLY A 101 -6.81 1.40 13.89
C GLY A 101 -7.13 -0.08 13.75
N ALA A 102 -8.34 -0.38 13.29
CA ALA A 102 -8.74 -1.75 12.97
C ALA A 102 -7.97 -2.28 11.75
N VAL A 103 -7.52 -3.52 11.83
CA VAL A 103 -7.00 -4.33 10.74
C VAL A 103 -7.98 -5.46 10.50
N THR A 104 -8.79 -5.29 9.46
CA THR A 104 -9.78 -6.29 9.07
C THR A 104 -9.17 -7.19 8.00
N THR A 105 -9.13 -8.50 8.25
CA THR A 105 -8.64 -9.50 7.29
C THR A 105 -9.82 -10.20 6.62
N TYR A 106 -9.72 -10.39 5.31
CA TYR A 106 -10.69 -11.12 4.49
C TYR A 106 -10.03 -12.28 3.76
N ASN A 107 -10.82 -13.32 3.51
CA ASN A 107 -10.49 -14.43 2.61
C ASN A 107 -11.70 -14.78 1.74
N LEU A 108 -11.52 -15.73 0.83
CA LEU A 108 -12.59 -16.26 0.00
C LEU A 108 -13.08 -17.62 0.52
N THR A 109 -14.38 -17.87 0.43
CA THR A 109 -14.98 -19.22 0.56
C THR A 109 -14.69 -20.06 -0.69
N THR A 110 -15.00 -21.35 -0.66
CA THR A 110 -14.89 -22.27 -1.83
C THR A 110 -15.75 -21.86 -3.02
N GLU A 111 -16.81 -21.07 -2.80
CA GLU A 111 -17.67 -20.50 -3.84
C GLU A 111 -17.14 -19.13 -4.33
N GLY A 112 -16.04 -18.66 -3.75
CA GLY A 112 -15.44 -17.38 -4.06
C GLY A 112 -16.22 -16.21 -3.48
N LYS A 113 -16.85 -16.36 -2.31
CA LYS A 113 -17.46 -15.22 -1.59
C LYS A 113 -16.41 -14.59 -0.68
N LEU A 114 -16.27 -13.27 -0.69
CA LEU A 114 -15.39 -12.56 0.24
C LEU A 114 -16.04 -12.52 1.63
N VAL A 115 -15.34 -13.04 2.64
CA VAL A 115 -15.81 -13.11 4.02
C VAL A 115 -14.77 -12.55 4.98
N LYS A 116 -15.25 -11.95 6.09
CA LYS A 116 -14.38 -11.45 7.16
C LYS A 116 -13.79 -12.65 7.90
N LYS A 117 -12.46 -12.74 7.92
CA LYS A 117 -11.70 -13.78 8.62
C LYS A 117 -11.32 -13.37 10.05
N SER A 118 -10.88 -12.13 10.22
CA SER A 118 -10.40 -11.60 11.50
C SER A 118 -10.54 -10.07 11.55
N ASP A 119 -10.58 -9.53 12.77
CA ASP A 119 -10.58 -8.09 13.05
C ASP A 119 -9.78 -7.85 14.34
N PHE A 120 -8.68 -7.11 14.25
CA PHE A 120 -7.84 -6.79 15.41
C PHE A 120 -7.31 -5.35 15.32
N GLN A 121 -6.79 -4.81 16.41
CA GLN A 121 -6.21 -3.46 16.41
C GLN A 121 -4.69 -3.49 16.19
N ALA A 122 -4.19 -2.56 15.39
CA ALA A 122 -2.77 -2.31 15.21
C ALA A 122 -2.49 -0.80 15.14
N GLU A 123 -1.22 -0.43 15.31
CA GLU A 123 -0.79 0.96 15.14
C GLU A 123 -1.08 1.48 13.73
N THR A 124 -1.41 2.77 13.63
CA THR A 124 -1.48 3.43 12.32
C THR A 124 -0.08 3.63 11.76
N VAL A 125 0.14 3.13 10.54
CA VAL A 125 1.43 3.15 9.86
C VAL A 125 1.34 3.77 8.47
N HIS A 126 2.50 4.06 7.89
CA HIS A 126 2.61 4.40 6.48
C HIS A 126 3.56 3.49 5.70
N VAL A 127 4.39 2.71 6.39
CA VAL A 127 5.16 1.62 5.80
C VAL A 127 4.45 0.32 6.14
N PHE A 128 4.07 -0.43 5.11
CA PHE A 128 3.45 -1.74 5.24
C PHE A 128 3.88 -2.59 4.04
N ALA A 129 4.52 -3.73 4.27
CA ALA A 129 5.06 -4.54 3.20
C ALA A 129 4.97 -6.03 3.54
N ALA A 130 4.70 -6.86 2.54
CA ALA A 130 4.84 -8.30 2.68
C ALA A 130 6.32 -8.64 2.77
N VAL A 131 6.70 -9.38 3.81
CA VAL A 131 8.06 -9.87 4.04
C VAL A 131 7.94 -11.33 4.47
N ASN A 132 8.38 -12.22 3.58
CA ASN A 132 8.19 -13.66 3.70
C ASN A 132 6.69 -13.96 3.90
N LYS A 133 6.32 -14.69 4.96
CA LYS A 133 4.92 -14.99 5.31
C LYS A 133 4.22 -13.89 6.12
N ASP A 134 4.92 -12.84 6.52
CA ASP A 134 4.40 -11.82 7.43
C ASP A 134 4.14 -10.51 6.68
N ILE A 135 3.39 -9.62 7.32
CA ILE A 135 3.30 -8.21 6.93
C ILE A 135 4.10 -7.41 7.96
N LEU A 136 5.13 -6.71 7.48
CA LEU A 136 5.88 -5.76 8.29
C LEU A 136 5.20 -4.39 8.20
N THR A 137 4.85 -3.82 9.35
CA THR A 137 4.29 -2.47 9.47
C THR A 137 5.21 -1.59 10.31
N ILE A 138 5.35 -0.31 9.96
CA ILE A 138 6.24 0.61 10.69
C ILE A 138 5.56 1.96 10.92
N LYS A 139 5.42 2.34 12.20
CA LYS A 139 5.01 3.67 12.65
C LYS A 139 6.26 4.52 12.85
N VAL A 140 6.40 5.61 12.09
CA VAL A 140 7.59 6.46 12.16
C VAL A 140 7.23 7.87 12.64
N PRO A 141 7.92 8.41 13.65
CA PRO A 141 7.68 9.77 14.11
C PRO A 141 8.19 10.80 13.08
N ARG A 142 7.27 11.59 12.53
CA ARG A 142 7.59 12.64 11.53
C ARG A 142 8.14 13.93 12.13
N SER A 143 7.91 14.18 13.42
CA SER A 143 8.29 15.43 14.08
C SER A 143 8.35 15.30 15.60
N GLY A 144 8.78 16.37 16.28
CA GLY A 144 8.73 16.48 17.74
C GLY A 144 9.84 15.72 18.46
N ALA A 145 9.67 15.53 19.77
CA ALA A 145 10.69 14.92 20.63
C ALA A 145 10.82 13.40 20.41
N ALA A 146 9.72 12.71 20.06
CA ALA A 146 9.73 11.28 19.76
C ALA A 146 10.64 10.98 18.56
N SER A 147 11.55 10.02 18.72
CA SER A 147 12.44 9.54 17.64
C SER A 147 12.35 8.03 17.41
N ILE A 148 11.60 7.29 18.21
CA ILE A 148 11.49 5.85 18.08
C ILE A 148 10.46 5.51 17.01
N ALA A 149 10.89 4.83 15.95
CA ALA A 149 10.02 4.13 15.03
C ALA A 149 9.69 2.74 15.59
N SER A 150 8.41 2.40 15.64
CA SER A 150 7.94 1.08 16.08
C SER A 150 7.64 0.20 14.86
N MET A 151 8.17 -1.01 14.85
CA MET A 151 8.01 -2.00 13.80
C MET A 151 7.21 -3.19 14.33
N TYR A 152 6.20 -3.64 13.60
CA TYR A 152 5.36 -4.77 13.99
C TYR A 152 5.32 -5.79 12.86
N LYS A 153 5.49 -7.07 13.20
CA LYS A 153 5.27 -8.21 12.31
C LYS A 153 3.87 -8.76 12.56
N ILE A 154 3.06 -8.79 11.52
CA ILE A 154 1.74 -9.41 11.51
C ILE A 154 1.88 -10.75 10.78
N ASP A 155 1.58 -11.86 11.44
CA ASP A 155 1.51 -13.15 10.78
C ASP A 155 0.30 -13.16 9.84
N ALA A 156 0.55 -13.25 8.53
CA ALA A 156 -0.50 -13.05 7.54
C ALA A 156 -1.45 -14.26 7.42
N GLU A 157 -1.10 -15.42 7.99
CA GLU A 157 -1.98 -16.59 8.04
C GLU A 157 -2.88 -16.55 9.27
N LYS A 158 -2.33 -16.14 10.41
CA LYS A 158 -3.04 -16.09 11.70
C LYS A 158 -3.77 -14.78 11.95
N SER A 159 -3.48 -13.74 11.17
CA SER A 159 -4.07 -12.40 11.32
C SER A 159 -3.87 -11.82 12.73
N LEU A 160 -2.63 -11.84 13.23
CA LEU A 160 -2.27 -11.29 14.54
C LEU A 160 -0.81 -10.80 14.57
N ILE A 161 -0.53 -9.85 15.46
CA ILE A 161 0.83 -9.34 15.70
C ILE A 161 1.64 -10.42 16.42
N THR A 162 2.79 -10.80 15.86
CA THR A 162 3.67 -11.86 16.40
C THR A 162 5.04 -11.38 16.84
N GLY A 163 5.39 -10.13 16.58
CA GLY A 163 6.65 -9.59 17.04
C GLY A 163 6.79 -8.10 16.80
N GLU A 164 7.69 -7.49 17.55
CA GLU A 164 7.93 -6.06 17.54
C GLU A 164 9.43 -5.76 17.55
N ALA A 165 9.80 -4.64 16.96
CA ALA A 165 11.14 -4.07 17.04
C ALA A 165 11.06 -2.54 17.06
N GLN A 166 12.15 -1.89 17.44
CA GLN A 166 12.22 -0.44 17.53
C GLN A 166 13.51 0.09 16.93
N GLN A 167 13.44 1.28 16.33
CA GLN A 167 14.59 2.00 15.81
C GLN A 167 14.55 3.47 16.21
N ASP A 168 15.61 3.96 16.86
CA ASP A 168 15.80 5.40 17.02
C ASP A 168 16.22 6.01 15.67
N THR A 169 15.31 6.81 15.09
CA THR A 169 15.44 7.43 13.78
C THR A 169 16.49 8.54 13.72
N LYS A 170 16.77 9.21 14.85
CA LYS A 170 17.82 10.25 14.91
C LYS A 170 19.20 9.58 14.96
N LYS A 171 19.33 8.51 15.75
CA LYS A 171 20.57 7.70 15.77
C LYS A 171 20.82 7.02 14.43
N LEU A 172 19.76 6.53 13.77
CA LEU A 172 19.87 5.91 12.45
C LEU A 172 20.40 6.89 11.40
N ALA A 173 19.85 8.11 11.35
CA ALA A 173 20.29 9.12 10.39
C ALA A 173 21.69 9.64 10.70
N GLY A 174 22.00 9.89 11.98
CA GLY A 174 23.33 10.25 12.47
C GLY A 174 23.89 11.55 11.87
N ASN A 175 23.03 12.44 11.36
CA ASN A 175 23.39 13.63 10.59
C ASN A 175 22.71 14.91 11.09
N GLY A 176 22.16 14.89 12.32
CA GLY A 176 21.41 16.01 12.90
C GLY A 176 19.92 16.05 12.51
N GLU A 177 19.51 15.25 11.54
CA GLU A 177 18.11 15.06 11.13
C GLU A 177 17.59 13.68 11.62
N ARG A 178 16.41 13.28 11.17
CA ARG A 178 15.83 11.96 11.48
C ARG A 178 15.58 11.15 10.22
N ALA A 179 15.73 9.84 10.33
CA ALA A 179 15.40 8.89 9.27
C ALA A 179 13.89 8.62 9.25
N PHE A 180 13.23 9.08 8.20
CA PHE A 180 11.83 8.80 7.94
C PHE A 180 11.71 7.74 6.84
N PHE A 181 11.47 6.48 7.22
CA PHE A 181 11.36 5.38 6.26
C PHE A 181 10.32 5.69 5.19
N THR A 182 10.68 5.54 3.93
CA THR A 182 9.74 5.71 2.81
C THR A 182 9.00 4.42 2.53
N TRP A 183 9.68 3.28 2.69
CA TRP A 183 9.11 1.95 2.52
C TRP A 183 9.97 0.85 3.17
N ALA A 184 9.55 -0.40 3.02
CA ALA A 184 10.31 -1.60 3.37
C ALA A 184 10.17 -2.64 2.25
N THR A 185 11.28 -3.26 1.86
CA THR A 185 11.30 -4.25 0.76
C THR A 185 12.12 -5.46 1.20
N GLN A 186 11.54 -6.65 1.06
CA GLN A 186 12.33 -7.87 1.20
C GLN A 186 13.33 -7.95 0.05
N VAL A 187 14.61 -8.13 0.39
CA VAL A 187 15.69 -8.34 -0.57
C VAL A 187 16.45 -9.58 -0.12
N GLY A 188 16.15 -10.71 -0.73
CA GLY A 188 16.67 -12.00 -0.28
C GLY A 188 16.12 -12.37 1.10
N ASP A 189 17.02 -12.60 2.05
CA ASP A 189 16.74 -12.94 3.45
C ASP A 189 16.69 -11.72 4.38
N LYS A 190 16.85 -10.51 3.83
CA LYS A 190 16.90 -9.25 4.59
C LYS A 190 15.75 -8.32 4.24
N VAL A 191 15.59 -7.26 5.03
CA VAL A 191 14.67 -6.16 4.73
C VAL A 191 15.47 -4.89 4.51
N PHE A 192 15.30 -4.29 3.34
CA PHE A 192 15.92 -3.03 2.95
C PHE A 192 14.89 -1.92 3.07
N MET A 193 15.18 -0.93 3.89
CA MET A 193 14.27 0.17 4.22
C MET A 193 14.88 1.50 3.77
N PRO A 194 14.53 2.01 2.57
CA PRO A 194 14.89 3.36 2.19
C PRO A 194 14.29 4.39 3.14
N TYR A 195 14.98 5.51 3.35
CA TYR A 195 14.47 6.61 4.16
C TYR A 195 14.83 7.98 3.62
N MET A 196 13.94 8.94 3.89
CA MET A 196 14.22 10.38 3.80
C MET A 196 14.95 10.81 5.06
N SER A 197 16.01 11.60 4.94
CA SER A 197 16.44 12.42 6.07
C SER A 197 15.54 13.64 6.13
N ILE A 198 14.94 13.91 7.28
CA ILE A 198 14.00 15.02 7.44
C ILE A 198 14.32 15.82 8.71
N LYS A 199 14.06 17.13 8.70
CA LYS A 199 14.26 17.99 9.88
C LYS A 199 13.34 17.57 11.03
N GLY A 200 12.05 17.39 10.76
CA GLY A 200 11.04 17.03 11.76
C GLY A 200 11.00 17.99 12.95
N ASP A 201 11.18 19.29 12.70
CA ASP A 201 11.35 20.37 13.68
C ASP A 201 10.04 21.09 14.05
N GLY A 202 8.92 20.70 13.44
CA GLY A 202 7.61 21.34 13.60
C GLY A 202 7.35 22.47 12.62
N VAL A 203 8.34 22.92 11.85
CA VAL A 203 8.24 24.00 10.87
C VAL A 203 8.31 23.43 9.45
N ASP A 204 9.38 22.71 9.13
CA ASP A 204 9.62 22.11 7.82
C ASP A 204 9.84 20.60 7.99
N ASN A 205 8.80 19.91 8.46
CA ASN A 205 8.91 18.54 8.95
C ASN A 205 9.55 17.59 7.93
N PHE A 206 9.17 17.69 6.66
CA PHE A 206 9.65 16.81 5.59
C PHE A 206 10.79 17.41 4.75
N GLY A 207 11.16 18.67 4.99
CA GLY A 207 12.32 19.24 4.34
C GLY A 207 13.62 18.73 4.94
N THR A 208 14.72 18.98 4.24
CA THR A 208 16.03 18.44 4.56
C THR A 208 17.18 19.36 4.15
N VAL A 209 18.26 19.33 4.91
CA VAL A 209 19.57 19.92 4.52
C VAL A 209 20.45 18.95 3.74
N ASN A 210 19.98 17.72 3.51
CA ASN A 210 20.70 16.65 2.82
C ASN A 210 19.96 16.18 1.55
N PRO A 211 19.67 17.06 0.59
CA PRO A 211 18.75 16.75 -0.51
C PRO A 211 19.31 15.75 -1.54
N ASP A 212 20.63 15.63 -1.64
CA ASP A 212 21.34 14.82 -2.63
C ASP A 212 21.96 13.59 -1.98
N SER A 213 21.16 12.88 -1.20
CA SER A 213 21.59 11.70 -0.46
C SER A 213 20.53 10.61 -0.51
N THR A 214 21.01 9.41 -0.80
CA THR A 214 20.25 8.18 -0.80
C THR A 214 20.72 7.32 0.35
N TRP A 215 19.79 6.91 1.21
CA TRP A 215 20.07 5.98 2.29
C TRP A 215 19.08 4.84 2.32
N VAL A 216 19.60 3.65 2.58
CA VAL A 216 18.81 2.44 2.82
C VAL A 216 19.36 1.75 4.05
N ALA A 217 18.52 1.58 5.06
CA ALA A 217 18.84 0.80 6.24
C ALA A 217 18.60 -0.69 5.94
N VAL A 218 19.60 -1.52 6.22
CA VAL A 218 19.55 -2.97 6.00
C VAL A 218 19.34 -3.66 7.34
N TYR A 219 18.26 -4.40 7.45
CA TYR A 219 17.87 -5.15 8.63
C TYR A 219 17.92 -6.65 8.35
N ASN A 220 18.36 -7.43 9.34
CA ASN A 220 18.17 -8.87 9.30
C ASN A 220 16.67 -9.22 9.49
N TYR A 221 16.28 -10.41 9.06
CA TYR A 221 14.95 -10.94 9.27
C TYR A 221 15.05 -12.37 9.83
N PRO A 222 14.27 -12.75 10.87
CA PRO A 222 13.08 -12.06 11.40
C PRO A 222 13.31 -11.12 12.59
N GLU A 223 14.54 -10.93 13.10
CA GLU A 223 14.79 -10.14 14.32
C GLU A 223 14.68 -8.63 14.12
N LEU A 224 14.73 -8.12 12.88
CA LEU A 224 14.69 -6.69 12.56
C LEU A 224 15.78 -5.88 13.29
N LYS A 225 16.97 -6.46 13.42
CA LYS A 225 18.16 -5.79 13.92
C LYS A 225 18.87 -5.07 12.78
N LEU A 226 19.18 -3.78 12.98
CA LEU A 226 19.95 -2.99 12.02
C LEU A 226 21.33 -3.62 11.83
N GLU A 227 21.66 -3.97 10.59
CA GLU A 227 23.01 -4.41 10.22
C GLU A 227 23.87 -3.22 9.84
N LYS A 228 23.39 -2.39 8.90
CA LYS A 228 24.06 -1.16 8.49
C LYS A 228 23.15 -0.25 7.67
N VAL A 229 23.64 0.96 7.37
CA VAL A 229 23.04 1.89 6.41
C VAL A 229 23.96 2.00 5.19
N ILE A 230 23.42 1.74 4.01
CA ILE A 230 24.12 1.90 2.73
C ILE A 230 23.81 3.27 2.13
N LYS A 231 24.79 3.89 1.45
CA LYS A 231 24.70 5.29 1.01
C LYS A 231 25.07 5.47 -0.46
N ASP A 232 24.35 6.37 -1.12
CA ASP A 232 24.68 6.90 -2.45
C ASP A 232 24.39 8.40 -2.49
N ASN A 233 25.00 9.12 -3.43
CA ASN A 233 24.86 10.56 -3.64
C ASN A 233 24.64 10.92 -5.12
N ARG A 234 24.42 9.92 -5.98
CA ARG A 234 24.07 10.12 -7.39
C ARG A 234 22.58 10.48 -7.57
N THR A 235 21.76 10.23 -6.55
CA THR A 235 20.32 10.51 -6.50
C THR A 235 19.91 11.17 -5.18
N SER A 236 18.63 11.54 -5.05
CA SER A 236 18.00 11.89 -3.77
C SER A 236 17.47 10.64 -3.06
N TYR A 237 16.62 10.78 -2.04
CA TYR A 237 16.00 9.64 -1.36
C TYR A 237 15.20 8.76 -2.33
N LEU A 238 15.03 7.48 -1.98
CA LEU A 238 14.24 6.51 -2.75
C LEU A 238 12.81 6.46 -2.23
N GLY A 239 11.84 6.44 -3.13
CA GLY A 239 10.42 6.48 -2.76
C GLY A 239 10.04 7.83 -2.15
N ALA A 240 8.98 7.85 -1.37
CA ALA A 240 8.52 9.03 -0.61
C ALA A 240 7.56 8.58 0.51
N TYR A 241 6.93 9.53 1.22
CA TYR A 241 5.86 9.21 2.15
C TYR A 241 4.73 8.41 1.45
N PHE A 242 4.45 7.20 1.94
CA PHE A 242 3.54 6.23 1.32
C PHE A 242 3.86 5.87 -0.15
N THR A 243 5.11 5.97 -0.57
CA THR A 243 5.51 5.62 -1.95
C THR A 243 6.71 4.70 -1.89
N ASN A 244 6.51 3.45 -2.33
CA ASN A 244 7.61 2.51 -2.47
C ASN A 244 8.56 2.98 -3.58
N GLY A 245 9.85 2.95 -3.29
CA GLY A 245 10.90 3.24 -4.26
C GLY A 245 12.01 2.20 -4.26
N LEU A 246 11.77 0.98 -3.79
CA LEU A 246 12.73 -0.11 -3.87
C LEU A 246 12.03 -1.43 -4.17
N TYR A 247 12.47 -2.13 -5.21
CA TYR A 247 11.88 -3.40 -5.65
C TYR A 247 13.00 -4.41 -5.91
N GLN A 248 12.83 -5.64 -5.42
CA GLN A 248 13.66 -6.76 -5.84
C GLN A 248 13.06 -7.37 -7.12
N ASP A 249 13.92 -7.65 -8.09
CA ASP A 249 13.56 -8.38 -9.30
C ASP A 249 13.67 -9.91 -9.11
N GLU A 250 13.29 -10.66 -10.15
CA GLU A 250 13.39 -12.13 -10.17
C GLU A 250 14.83 -12.65 -10.06
N ASN A 251 15.82 -11.89 -10.54
CA ASN A 251 17.24 -12.20 -10.43
C ASN A 251 17.80 -11.95 -9.02
N GLY A 252 17.01 -11.33 -8.14
CA GLY A 252 17.35 -10.99 -6.76
C GLY A 252 18.11 -9.68 -6.61
N ASP A 253 18.31 -8.94 -7.69
CA ASP A 253 18.83 -7.57 -7.66
C ASP A 253 17.73 -6.61 -7.18
N ALA A 254 18.10 -5.56 -6.44
CA ALA A 254 17.15 -4.53 -6.03
C ALA A 254 17.38 -3.22 -6.80
N TYR A 255 16.29 -2.61 -7.28
CA TYR A 255 16.30 -1.33 -8.02
C TYR A 255 15.60 -0.26 -7.20
N GLY A 256 16.33 0.83 -6.95
CA GLY A 256 15.90 1.98 -6.18
C GLY A 256 15.49 3.15 -7.07
N PHE A 257 14.29 3.69 -6.88
CA PHE A 257 13.70 4.77 -7.69
C PHE A 257 13.67 6.07 -6.90
N SER A 258 14.31 7.12 -7.44
CA SER A 258 14.32 8.45 -6.84
C SER A 258 13.54 9.45 -7.69
N SER A 259 12.62 10.17 -7.04
CA SER A 259 11.89 11.30 -7.65
C SER A 259 12.71 12.58 -7.73
N ALA A 260 13.89 12.62 -7.09
CA ALA A 260 14.67 13.85 -6.88
C ALA A 260 13.81 15.02 -6.37
N ALA A 261 13.04 14.74 -5.31
CA ALA A 261 11.97 15.60 -4.79
C ALA A 261 12.26 16.18 -3.39
N ALA A 262 13.52 16.17 -2.96
CA ALA A 262 13.89 16.75 -1.66
C ALA A 262 13.69 18.26 -1.64
N THR A 263 13.06 18.74 -0.58
CA THR A 263 12.78 20.16 -0.39
C THR A 263 13.46 20.71 0.86
N SER A 264 13.61 22.03 0.93
CA SER A 264 13.84 22.77 2.17
C SER A 264 12.98 24.02 2.13
N ASN A 265 12.19 24.25 3.18
CA ASN A 265 11.20 25.34 3.26
C ASN A 265 10.26 25.35 2.05
N ALA A 266 9.73 24.17 1.68
CA ALA A 266 8.88 23.93 0.51
C ALA A 266 9.51 24.27 -0.87
N VAL A 267 10.80 24.58 -0.92
CA VAL A 267 11.55 24.78 -2.17
C VAL A 267 12.30 23.51 -2.52
N LEU A 268 12.23 23.06 -3.77
CA LEU A 268 13.00 21.92 -4.27
C LEU A 268 14.49 22.24 -4.20
N THR A 269 15.28 21.40 -3.51
CA THR A 269 16.71 21.64 -3.27
C THR A 269 17.63 20.55 -3.80
N SER A 270 17.10 19.41 -4.28
CA SER A 270 17.96 18.40 -4.90
C SER A 270 18.52 18.88 -6.23
N THR A 271 19.83 18.65 -6.44
CA THR A 271 20.53 18.90 -7.70
C THR A 271 20.70 17.63 -8.54
N LYS A 272 20.27 16.48 -8.01
CA LYS A 272 20.37 15.18 -8.70
C LYS A 272 19.17 14.93 -9.60
N PRO A 273 19.33 14.13 -10.66
CA PRO A 273 18.21 13.79 -11.53
C PRO A 273 17.28 12.76 -10.87
N SER A 274 16.05 12.70 -11.33
CA SER A 274 15.16 11.55 -11.09
C SER A 274 15.69 10.34 -11.85
N ALA A 275 16.11 9.31 -11.10
CA ALA A 275 16.88 8.21 -11.65
C ALA A 275 16.69 6.92 -10.84
N VAL A 276 17.21 5.83 -11.40
CA VAL A 276 17.22 4.50 -10.80
C VAL A 276 18.65 4.07 -10.47
N VAL A 277 18.85 3.58 -9.25
CA VAL A 277 20.09 2.94 -8.77
C VAL A 277 19.86 1.46 -8.50
N LYS A 278 20.93 0.68 -8.38
CA LYS A 278 20.87 -0.77 -8.21
C LYS A 278 21.67 -1.24 -7.00
N ILE A 279 21.22 -2.30 -6.36
CA ILE A 279 21.95 -3.09 -5.38
C ILE A 279 21.97 -4.52 -5.90
N LYS A 280 23.16 -5.11 -6.06
CA LYS A 280 23.27 -6.47 -6.61
C LYS A 280 22.79 -7.51 -5.61
N LYS A 281 22.22 -8.61 -6.09
CA LYS A 281 21.87 -9.79 -5.29
C LYS A 281 23.02 -10.18 -4.37
N GLY A 282 22.69 -10.45 -3.10
CA GLY A 282 23.65 -10.90 -2.09
C GLY A 282 24.63 -9.83 -1.62
N THR A 283 24.52 -8.60 -2.13
CA THR A 283 25.34 -7.47 -1.67
C THR A 283 24.54 -6.52 -0.79
N THR A 284 25.26 -5.72 -0.04
CA THR A 284 24.70 -4.63 0.77
C THR A 284 25.44 -3.35 0.42
N GLU A 285 25.64 -3.07 -0.86
CA GLU A 285 26.27 -1.84 -1.36
C GLU A 285 25.59 -1.45 -2.68
N PHE A 286 25.52 -0.14 -2.95
CA PHE A 286 25.02 0.32 -4.25
C PHE A 286 26.01 -0.02 -5.36
N ASP A 287 25.49 -0.60 -6.43
CA ASP A 287 26.25 -0.84 -7.66
C ASP A 287 26.61 0.50 -8.31
N LYS A 288 27.88 0.85 -8.26
CA LYS A 288 28.40 2.09 -8.86
C LYS A 288 28.50 2.01 -10.38
N THR A 289 28.42 0.81 -10.97
CA THR A 289 28.46 0.61 -12.44
C THR A 289 27.09 0.78 -13.10
N TYR A 290 26.01 0.76 -12.31
CA TYR A 290 24.65 0.96 -12.79
C TYR A 290 24.12 2.34 -12.38
N PHE A 291 23.55 3.06 -13.35
CA PHE A 291 22.81 4.31 -13.12
C PHE A 291 21.89 4.57 -14.32
N PHE A 292 20.59 4.66 -14.09
CA PHE A 292 19.61 4.93 -15.14
C PHE A 292 18.92 6.27 -14.91
N ASN A 293 19.33 7.28 -15.69
CA ASN A 293 18.80 8.63 -15.63
C ASN A 293 17.44 8.72 -16.35
N VAL A 294 16.36 8.45 -15.62
CA VAL A 294 15.00 8.48 -16.17
C VAL A 294 14.58 9.89 -16.58
N GLU A 295 15.00 10.91 -15.84
CA GLU A 295 14.71 12.31 -16.16
C GLU A 295 15.26 12.70 -17.53
N GLU A 296 16.49 12.34 -17.85
CA GLU A 296 17.06 12.56 -19.18
C GLU A 296 16.28 11.81 -20.26
N LYS A 297 16.00 10.53 -20.03
CA LYS A 297 15.36 9.63 -21.03
C LYS A 297 13.90 9.96 -21.29
N SER A 298 13.24 10.65 -20.37
CA SER A 298 11.85 11.08 -20.50
C SER A 298 11.71 12.48 -21.12
N GLY A 299 12.81 13.23 -21.31
CA GLY A 299 12.78 14.62 -21.76
C GLY A 299 12.55 15.62 -20.63
N GLY A 300 13.07 15.32 -19.43
CA GLY A 300 13.02 16.18 -18.24
C GLY A 300 11.90 15.85 -17.27
N TYR A 301 11.11 14.80 -17.49
CA TYR A 301 10.01 14.44 -16.59
C TYR A 301 10.52 13.59 -15.40
N LYS A 302 9.98 13.87 -14.21
CA LYS A 302 10.39 13.20 -12.97
C LYS A 302 9.43 12.09 -12.56
N ILE A 303 9.98 11.03 -11.96
CA ILE A 303 9.21 9.91 -11.39
C ILE A 303 8.38 10.43 -10.21
N ALA A 304 7.09 10.13 -10.21
CA ALA A 304 6.20 10.34 -9.07
C ALA A 304 6.06 9.05 -8.24
N SER A 305 5.92 7.91 -8.92
CA SER A 305 5.81 6.61 -8.29
C SER A 305 6.22 5.51 -9.26
N SER A 306 6.45 4.31 -8.73
CA SER A 306 6.87 3.14 -9.49
C SER A 306 6.07 1.91 -9.05
N SER A 307 5.92 0.95 -9.94
CA SER A 307 5.32 -0.36 -9.65
C SER A 307 5.99 -1.39 -10.54
N TYR A 308 6.72 -2.32 -9.93
CA TYR A 308 7.45 -3.37 -10.66
C TYR A 308 6.47 -4.38 -11.28
N ILE A 309 6.70 -4.74 -12.54
CA ILE A 309 5.91 -5.72 -13.29
C ILE A 309 6.62 -7.08 -13.26
N SER A 310 7.59 -7.28 -14.15
CA SER A 310 8.49 -8.44 -14.18
C SER A 310 9.62 -8.18 -15.21
N LYS A 311 10.70 -8.97 -15.20
CA LYS A 311 11.74 -8.99 -16.26
C LYS A 311 12.31 -7.59 -16.54
N GLY A 312 12.59 -6.87 -15.46
CA GLY A 312 13.08 -5.49 -15.49
C GLY A 312 12.05 -4.43 -15.92
N LYS A 313 10.79 -4.78 -16.18
CA LYS A 313 9.75 -3.83 -16.58
C LYS A 313 9.07 -3.22 -15.37
N VAL A 314 8.90 -1.91 -15.41
CA VAL A 314 8.35 -1.11 -14.30
C VAL A 314 7.36 -0.10 -14.87
N LEU A 315 6.15 -0.09 -14.34
CA LEU A 315 5.21 1.00 -14.58
C LEU A 315 5.64 2.21 -13.74
N LEU A 316 5.79 3.35 -14.41
CA LEU A 316 6.09 4.63 -13.78
C LEU A 316 4.87 5.55 -13.88
N GLN A 317 4.50 6.14 -12.76
CA GLN A 317 3.74 7.39 -12.77
C GLN A 317 4.75 8.53 -12.81
N MET A 318 4.54 9.47 -13.71
CA MET A 318 5.40 10.63 -13.94
C MET A 318 4.63 11.91 -13.62
N TYR A 319 5.34 12.90 -13.07
CA TYR A 319 4.83 14.27 -12.97
C TYR A 319 4.58 14.83 -14.38
N GLY A 320 3.56 15.67 -14.57
CA GLY A 320 3.15 16.16 -15.90
C GLY A 320 3.94 17.34 -16.44
N THR A 321 4.79 17.95 -15.62
CA THR A 321 5.54 19.16 -16.00
C THR A 321 7.06 18.89 -15.91
N PRO A 322 7.81 18.96 -17.03
CA PRO A 322 9.26 18.74 -17.05
C PRO A 322 10.01 19.63 -16.06
N GLY A 323 11.09 19.10 -15.47
CA GLY A 323 11.95 19.78 -14.50
C GLY A 323 11.32 19.98 -13.13
N THR A 324 10.08 19.56 -12.91
CA THR A 324 9.34 19.80 -11.68
C THR A 324 8.70 18.52 -11.12
N ASN A 325 8.32 18.57 -9.84
CA ASN A 325 7.52 17.53 -9.19
C ASN A 325 6.02 17.95 -9.16
N LYS A 326 5.49 18.42 -10.30
CA LYS A 326 4.12 18.96 -10.45
C LYS A 326 3.51 18.58 -11.81
N GLY A 327 2.23 18.92 -12.00
CA GLY A 327 1.48 18.68 -13.24
C GLY A 327 0.66 17.39 -13.21
N ALA A 328 -0.30 17.28 -14.13
CA ALA A 328 -1.17 16.11 -14.25
C ALA A 328 -0.36 14.82 -14.48
N ALA A 329 -0.77 13.72 -13.86
CA ALA A 329 0.00 12.47 -13.93
C ALA A 329 0.06 11.94 -15.36
N LYS A 330 1.22 11.41 -15.76
CA LYS A 330 1.42 10.66 -17.00
C LYS A 330 1.95 9.27 -16.67
N LEU A 331 1.69 8.30 -17.54
CA LEU A 331 2.18 6.93 -17.36
C LEU A 331 3.28 6.59 -18.37
N ALA A 332 4.27 5.87 -17.91
CA ALA A 332 5.36 5.36 -18.73
C ALA A 332 5.76 3.95 -18.28
N VAL A 333 6.43 3.23 -19.15
CA VAL A 333 7.11 1.98 -18.80
C VAL A 333 8.62 2.20 -18.91
N ALA A 334 9.33 1.77 -17.88
CA ALA A 334 10.78 1.70 -17.87
C ALA A 334 11.25 0.24 -17.95
N ASP A 335 12.37 0.04 -18.65
CA ASP A 335 13.16 -1.19 -18.61
C ASP A 335 14.45 -0.90 -17.83
N VAL A 336 14.55 -1.41 -16.60
CA VAL A 336 15.74 -1.20 -15.76
C VAL A 336 16.92 -2.06 -16.20
N TYR A 337 16.73 -3.06 -17.07
CA TYR A 337 17.84 -3.84 -17.61
C TYR A 337 18.45 -3.14 -18.83
N ALA A 338 17.59 -2.72 -19.75
CA ALA A 338 18.00 -2.03 -20.97
C ALA A 338 18.23 -0.52 -20.76
N GLN A 339 17.82 0.04 -19.61
CA GLN A 339 17.84 1.48 -19.31
C GLN A 339 17.07 2.30 -20.35
N THR A 340 15.89 1.79 -20.74
CA THR A 340 15.00 2.44 -21.72
C THR A 340 13.72 2.93 -21.07
N PHE A 341 13.11 3.95 -21.69
CA PHE A 341 11.88 4.59 -21.24
C PHE A 341 10.90 4.66 -22.41
N THR A 342 9.61 4.42 -22.16
CA THR A 342 8.55 4.48 -23.18
C THR A 342 7.28 5.04 -22.56
N TRP A 343 6.73 6.11 -23.15
CA TRP A 343 5.43 6.63 -22.73
C TRP A 343 4.33 5.61 -23.00
N VAL A 344 3.40 5.47 -22.05
CA VAL A 344 2.24 4.62 -22.24
C VAL A 344 1.31 5.22 -23.30
N LYS A 345 0.87 4.39 -24.24
CA LYS A 345 -0.09 4.72 -25.31
C LYS A 345 -1.49 4.31 -24.88
N ASP A 346 -2.50 4.95 -25.44
CA ASP A 346 -3.92 4.62 -25.25
C ASP A 346 -4.45 4.72 -23.80
N ALA A 347 -3.67 5.33 -22.91
CA ALA A 347 -4.13 5.75 -21.59
C ALA A 347 -4.91 7.09 -21.68
N PRO A 348 -5.79 7.39 -20.72
CA PRO A 348 -6.43 8.70 -20.63
C PRO A 348 -5.40 9.85 -20.59
N LEU A 349 -5.74 10.98 -21.23
CA LEU A 349 -4.88 12.17 -21.23
C LEU A 349 -4.82 12.83 -19.85
N GLU A 350 -5.96 12.85 -19.14
CA GLU A 350 -6.06 13.36 -17.78
C GLU A 350 -6.22 12.20 -16.82
N ILE A 351 -5.23 12.01 -15.95
CA ILE A 351 -5.22 10.99 -14.91
C ILE A 351 -5.12 11.71 -13.57
N SER A 352 -6.02 11.38 -12.64
CA SER A 352 -5.88 11.92 -11.29
C SER A 352 -4.58 11.41 -10.66
N PHE A 353 -3.87 12.31 -9.98
CA PHE A 353 -2.63 11.94 -9.31
C PHE A 353 -2.88 10.89 -8.20
N THR A 354 -4.10 10.83 -7.67
CA THR A 354 -4.53 9.85 -6.66
C THR A 354 -4.67 8.43 -7.22
N THR A 355 -4.59 8.22 -8.53
CA THR A 355 -5.04 6.98 -9.14
C THR A 355 -3.98 5.87 -9.20
N VAL A 356 -2.69 6.19 -9.36
CA VAL A 356 -1.71 5.18 -9.81
C VAL A 356 -0.48 5.17 -8.93
N ASN A 357 -0.46 4.42 -7.83
CA ASN A 357 0.78 4.36 -7.04
C ASN A 357 0.95 3.12 -6.15
N ARG A 358 -0.10 2.63 -5.48
CA ARG A 358 0.13 1.80 -4.28
C ARG A 358 -0.33 0.35 -4.38
N TYR A 359 -1.40 0.08 -5.13
CA TYR A 359 -2.10 -1.20 -5.08
C TYR A 359 -2.46 -1.69 -6.48
N ASN A 360 -1.42 -1.84 -7.29
CA ASN A 360 -1.52 -2.39 -8.62
C ASN A 360 -1.29 -3.90 -8.56
N LEU A 361 -1.84 -4.63 -9.52
CA LEU A 361 -1.54 -6.04 -9.72
C LEU A 361 -0.59 -6.21 -10.91
N VAL A 362 0.05 -7.37 -10.95
CA VAL A 362 0.73 -7.88 -12.13
C VAL A 362 -0.16 -8.98 -12.72
N SER A 363 -0.31 -9.01 -14.05
CA SER A 363 -1.01 -10.09 -14.75
C SER A 363 -0.36 -11.45 -14.49
N GLU A 364 -1.11 -12.55 -14.60
CA GLU A 364 -0.61 -13.90 -14.27
C GLU A 364 0.60 -14.31 -15.10
N ASP A 365 0.66 -13.88 -16.37
CA ASP A 365 1.78 -14.12 -17.27
C ASP A 365 3.00 -13.22 -17.00
N GLY A 366 2.89 -12.30 -16.03
CA GLY A 366 3.91 -11.32 -15.68
C GLY A 366 4.10 -10.21 -16.70
N SER A 367 3.28 -10.11 -17.74
CA SER A 367 3.55 -9.20 -18.88
C SER A 367 3.05 -7.77 -18.67
N SER A 368 2.08 -7.56 -17.78
CA SER A 368 1.32 -6.31 -17.70
C SER A 368 1.05 -5.87 -16.26
N ALA A 369 1.02 -4.55 -16.05
CA ALA A 369 0.46 -3.96 -14.84
C ALA A 369 -1.06 -3.80 -14.98
N VAL A 370 -1.81 -4.11 -13.94
CA VAL A 370 -3.26 -3.87 -13.84
C VAL A 370 -3.47 -2.74 -12.83
N VAL A 371 -4.08 -1.66 -13.28
CA VAL A 371 -4.17 -0.39 -12.52
C VAL A 371 -5.57 0.20 -12.57
N GLY A 372 -5.97 0.82 -11.46
CA GLY A 372 -7.11 1.75 -11.45
C GLY A 372 -6.75 3.03 -12.22
N ILE A 373 -7.66 3.44 -13.09
CA ILE A 373 -7.84 4.63 -13.93
C ILE A 373 -8.94 5.62 -13.50
N ASN A 374 -8.72 6.62 -12.64
CA ASN A 374 -9.72 7.62 -12.25
C ASN A 374 -9.48 8.89 -13.04
N THR A 375 -10.49 9.32 -13.77
CA THR A 375 -10.49 10.52 -14.61
C THR A 375 -11.77 11.32 -14.32
N PRO A 376 -11.85 12.58 -14.77
CA PRO A 376 -13.10 13.36 -14.67
C PRO A 376 -14.30 12.68 -15.34
N GLU A 377 -14.07 11.89 -16.39
CA GLU A 377 -15.11 11.21 -17.17
C GLU A 377 -15.57 9.88 -16.55
N GLY A 378 -14.81 9.33 -15.61
CA GLY A 378 -15.15 8.09 -14.91
C GLY A 378 -13.94 7.31 -14.43
N ASN A 379 -14.20 6.11 -13.94
CA ASN A 379 -13.17 5.25 -13.36
C ASN A 379 -13.17 3.90 -14.08
N TRP A 380 -12.00 3.42 -14.48
CA TRP A 380 -11.84 2.14 -15.17
C TRP A 380 -10.60 1.40 -14.68
N ILE A 381 -10.61 0.08 -14.82
CA ILE A 381 -9.40 -0.74 -14.69
C ILE A 381 -8.70 -0.77 -16.05
N TYR A 382 -7.40 -0.57 -16.06
CA TYR A 382 -6.55 -0.68 -17.25
C TYR A 382 -5.52 -1.77 -17.08
N THR A 383 -5.21 -2.46 -18.17
CA THR A 383 -4.05 -3.35 -18.28
C THR A 383 -3.00 -2.67 -19.15
N ILE A 384 -1.79 -2.47 -18.63
CA ILE A 384 -0.69 -1.79 -19.33
C ILE A 384 0.42 -2.80 -19.60
N ASN A 385 0.67 -3.09 -20.87
CA ASN A 385 1.69 -4.04 -21.27
C ASN A 385 3.09 -3.47 -21.01
N GLY A 386 3.90 -4.19 -20.22
CA GLY A 386 5.23 -3.78 -19.81
C GLY A 386 6.28 -3.83 -20.94
N THR A 387 5.99 -4.43 -22.09
CA THR A 387 6.92 -4.46 -23.23
C THR A 387 6.57 -3.41 -24.28
N THR A 388 5.29 -3.31 -24.64
CA THR A 388 4.84 -2.41 -25.72
C THR A 388 4.42 -1.02 -25.22
N GLY A 389 4.16 -0.88 -23.92
CA GLY A 389 3.63 0.35 -23.33
C GLY A 389 2.19 0.65 -23.74
N VAL A 390 1.43 -0.33 -24.27
CA VAL A 390 0.03 -0.12 -24.68
C VAL A 390 -0.89 -0.33 -23.48
N ALA A 391 -1.77 0.63 -23.19
CA ALA A 391 -2.83 0.50 -22.22
C ALA A 391 -4.12 -0.03 -22.88
N THR A 392 -4.71 -1.05 -22.28
CA THR A 392 -6.00 -1.62 -22.67
C THR A 392 -7.03 -1.27 -21.61
N LYS A 393 -8.07 -0.54 -22.00
CA LYS A 393 -9.19 -0.18 -21.14
C LYS A 393 -10.03 -1.42 -20.83
N GLY A 394 -10.33 -1.65 -19.56
CA GLY A 394 -11.15 -2.75 -19.07
C GLY A 394 -12.42 -2.28 -18.37
N MET A 395 -12.74 -2.97 -17.27
CA MET A 395 -13.97 -2.79 -16.51
C MET A 395 -14.14 -1.35 -16.01
N LYS A 396 -15.36 -0.81 -16.15
CA LYS A 396 -15.76 0.47 -15.55
C LYS A 396 -16.16 0.26 -14.08
N VAL A 397 -15.73 1.16 -13.20
CA VAL A 397 -16.13 1.19 -11.79
C VAL A 397 -16.98 2.44 -11.56
N GLU A 398 -18.21 2.23 -11.11
CA GLU A 398 -19.23 3.26 -10.91
C GLU A 398 -19.54 3.45 -9.43
N GLY A 399 -20.02 4.65 -9.08
CA GLY A 399 -20.39 4.99 -7.70
C GLY A 399 -19.21 5.21 -6.76
N GLY A 400 -17.98 5.31 -7.26
CA GLY A 400 -16.81 5.65 -6.45
C GLY A 400 -15.52 5.72 -7.26
N GLN A 401 -14.48 6.34 -6.70
CA GLN A 401 -13.12 6.36 -7.25
C GLN A 401 -12.37 5.10 -6.81
N ILE A 402 -11.65 4.47 -7.74
CA ILE A 402 -10.85 3.28 -7.45
C ILE A 402 -9.68 3.68 -6.55
N THR A 403 -9.52 3.00 -5.43
CA THR A 403 -8.42 3.22 -4.48
C THR A 403 -7.39 2.09 -4.52
N ALA A 404 -7.79 0.85 -4.80
CA ALA A 404 -6.91 -0.31 -4.91
C ALA A 404 -7.53 -1.44 -5.75
N ILE A 405 -6.67 -2.32 -6.26
CA ILE A 405 -7.06 -3.60 -6.87
C ILE A 405 -6.23 -4.71 -6.23
N ALA A 406 -6.91 -5.76 -5.77
CA ALA A 406 -6.32 -6.94 -5.18
C ALA A 406 -6.89 -8.20 -5.83
N LYS A 407 -6.24 -9.34 -5.58
CA LYS A 407 -6.58 -10.63 -6.18
C LYS A 407 -6.35 -11.73 -5.16
N LEU A 408 -7.34 -12.60 -4.96
CA LEU A 408 -7.27 -13.76 -4.05
C LEU A 408 -7.69 -15.04 -4.78
N LYS A 409 -6.99 -16.13 -4.50
CA LYS A 409 -7.33 -17.47 -4.98
C LYS A 409 -8.34 -18.13 -4.06
N TYR A 410 -9.17 -19.02 -4.62
CA TYR A 410 -10.13 -19.81 -3.87
C TYR A 410 -10.40 -21.15 -4.50
#